data_AF-A0A7T4XAP0-F1
#
_entry.id   AF-A0A7T4XAP0-F1
#
_cell.length_a   1.000
_cell.length_b   1.000
_cell.length_c   1.000
_cell.angle_alpha   90.00
_cell.angle_beta   90.00
_cell.angle_gamma   90.00
#
_symmetry.space_group_name_H-M   'P 1'
#
loop_
_entity.id
_entity.type
_entity.pdbx_description
1 polymer ?
#
loop_
_entity_poly.entity_id
_entity_poly.type
_entity_poly.pdbx_seq_one_letter_code
_entity_poly.pdbx_strand_id
1 'polypeptide(L)' 'MPVPKKRTSISKKKIRKNFWKKKGYKAALKAFSLAQSIYTGNSKSFSQKGNFTGKPKGFFCKK' A
#
# COMPACT_ATOMS: atom_id res chain seq x y z
N MET A 1 6.63 23.04 -30.24
CA MET A 1 6.04 22.16 -29.20
C MET A 1 4.55 22.47 -29.07
N PRO A 2 3.65 21.48 -29.04
CA PRO A 2 2.21 21.75 -28.98
C PRO A 2 1.80 22.35 -27.63
N VAL A 3 1.08 23.48 -27.68
CA VAL A 3 0.61 24.22 -26.50
C VAL A 3 -0.86 23.92 -26.26
N PRO A 4 -1.30 23.61 -25.02
CA PRO A 4 -2.70 23.35 -24.73
C PRO A 4 -3.54 24.61 -24.96
N LYS A 5 -4.51 24.51 -25.87
CA LYS A 5 -5.39 25.65 -26.21
C LYS A 5 -6.35 26.04 -25.09
N LYS A 6 -6.71 25.11 -24.21
CA LYS A 6 -7.65 25.28 -23.09
C LYS A 6 -7.15 24.53 -21.86
N ARG A 7 -7.50 25.04 -20.68
CA ARG A 7 -7.22 24.34 -19.40
C ARG A 7 -8.06 23.08 -19.28
N THR A 8 -7.52 22.07 -18.61
CA THR A 8 -8.28 20.86 -18.28
C THR A 8 -9.36 21.19 -17.26
N SER A 9 -10.56 20.60 -17.42
CA SER A 9 -11.61 20.73 -16.43
C SER A 9 -11.19 20.09 -15.10
N ILE A 10 -11.76 20.58 -14.00
CA ILE A 10 -11.41 20.11 -12.65
C ILE A 10 -11.65 18.61 -12.51
N SER A 11 -12.77 18.10 -13.05
CA SER A 11 -13.11 16.67 -13.06
C SER A 11 -12.04 15.84 -13.79
N LYS A 12 -11.67 16.22 -15.02
CA LYS A 12 -10.63 15.52 -15.81
C LYS A 12 -9.28 15.51 -15.10
N LYS A 13 -8.90 16.63 -14.44
CA LYS A 13 -7.69 16.70 -13.62
C LYS A 13 -7.73 15.75 -12.42
N LYS A 14 -8.85 15.67 -11.70
CA LYS A 14 -9.03 14.77 -10.55
C LYS A 14 -8.94 13.30 -10.96
N ILE A 15 -9.58 12.90 -12.06
CA ILE A 15 -9.55 11.51 -12.57
C ILE A 15 -8.11 11.06 -12.85
N ARG A 16 -7.30 11.89 -13.53
CA ARG A 16 -5.88 11.57 -13.80
C ARG A 16 -5.07 11.38 -12.51
N LYS A 17 -5.30 12.22 -11.49
CA LYS A 17 -4.65 12.07 -10.17
C LYS A 17 -5.11 10.81 -9.42
N ASN A 18 -6.40 10.49 -9.49
CA ASN A 18 -6.96 9.29 -8.84
C ASN A 18 -6.37 7.99 -9.42
N PHE A 19 -6.11 7.94 -10.73
CA PHE A 19 -5.43 6.79 -11.33
C PHE A 19 -4.04 6.55 -10.72
N TRP A 20 -3.28 7.62 -10.46
CA TRP A 20 -1.98 7.53 -9.81
C TRP A 20 -2.11 7.08 -8.34
N LYS A 21 -3.05 7.65 -7.58
CA LYS A 21 -3.31 7.28 -6.18
C LYS A 21 -3.80 5.83 -6.01
N LYS A 22 -4.58 5.31 -6.96
CA LYS A 22 -5.10 3.93 -6.94
C LYS A 22 -3.99 2.87 -6.96
N LYS A 23 -2.80 3.20 -7.49
CA LYS A 23 -1.64 2.30 -7.46
C LYS A 23 -1.17 2.02 -6.04
N GLY A 24 -1.14 3.04 -5.18
CA GLY A 24 -0.75 2.91 -3.77
C GLY A 24 -1.69 1.99 -2.98
N TYR A 25 -2.99 2.05 -3.25
CA TYR A 25 -3.98 1.18 -2.60
C TYR A 25 -3.69 -0.32 -2.85
N LYS A 26 -3.34 -0.69 -4.09
CA LYS A 26 -2.97 -2.08 -4.41
C LYS A 26 -1.71 -2.52 -3.68
N ALA A 27 -0.72 -1.63 -3.55
CA ALA A 27 0.50 -1.92 -2.81
C ALA A 27 0.22 -2.10 -1.31
N ALA A 28 -0.63 -1.25 -0.73
CA ALA A 28 -1.02 -1.33 0.68
C ALA A 28 -1.73 -2.64 1.02
N LEU A 29 -2.65 -3.12 0.16
CA LEU A 29 -3.33 -4.40 0.37
C LEU A 29 -2.35 -5.58 0.35
N LYS A 30 -1.42 -5.61 -0.60
CA LYS A 30 -0.38 -6.64 -0.68
C LYS A 30 0.54 -6.60 0.54
N ALA A 31 0.97 -5.41 0.95
CA ALA A 31 1.81 -5.22 2.13
C ALA A 31 1.11 -5.66 3.42
N PHE A 32 -0.19 -5.37 3.57
CA PHE A 32 -0.98 -5.80 4.72
C PHE A 32 -1.12 -7.32 4.80
N SER A 33 -1.47 -7.97 3.68
CA SER A 33 -1.54 -9.43 3.60
C SER A 33 -0.19 -10.08 3.91
N LEU A 34 0.90 -9.51 3.41
CA LEU A 34 2.26 -9.97 3.70
C LEU A 34 2.61 -9.83 5.18
N ALA A 35 2.29 -8.69 5.79
CA ALA A 35 2.56 -8.44 7.21
C ALA A 35 1.83 -9.44 8.12
N GLN A 36 0.57 -9.78 7.81
CA GLN A 36 -0.19 -10.80 8.56
C GLN A 36 0.43 -12.20 8.41
N SER A 37 0.90 -12.55 7.21
CA SER A 37 1.57 -13.83 6.95
C SER A 37 2.88 -13.98 7.71
N ILE A 38 3.62 -12.87 7.86
CA ILE A 38 4.85 -12.82 8.66
C ILE A 38 4.52 -12.84 10.16
N TYR A 39 3.54 -12.06 10.60
CA TYR A 39 3.15 -11.93 12.00
C TYR A 39 2.72 -13.27 12.62
N THR A 40 2.03 -14.11 11.85
CA THR A 40 1.56 -15.41 12.33
C THR A 40 2.66 -16.47 12.42
N GLY A 41 3.84 -16.26 11.81
CA GLY A 41 4.99 -17.19 11.88
C GLY A 41 4.77 -18.57 11.24
N ASN A 42 3.55 -18.86 10.75
CA ASN A 42 3.16 -20.17 10.23
C ASN A 42 3.51 -20.36 8.75
N SER A 43 3.97 -19.31 8.06
CA SER A 43 4.28 -19.34 6.63
C SER A 43 5.72 -19.83 6.39
N LYS A 44 5.88 -21.09 5.97
CA LYS A 44 7.19 -21.71 5.69
C LYS A 44 7.96 -21.04 4.53
N SER A 45 7.26 -20.40 3.60
CA SER A 45 7.84 -19.76 2.41
C SER A 45 8.23 -18.29 2.61
N PHE A 46 7.63 -17.60 3.57
CA PHE A 46 7.86 -16.18 3.85
C PHE A 46 8.57 -16.01 5.19
N SER A 47 9.75 -16.63 5.32
CA SER A 47 10.57 -16.53 6.53
C SER A 47 11.41 -15.25 6.50
N GLN A 48 11.16 -14.32 7.43
CA GLN A 48 12.12 -13.26 7.72
C GLN A 48 13.32 -13.88 8.44
N LYS A 49 14.48 -13.92 7.75
CA LYS A 49 15.78 -14.30 8.32
C LYS A 49 16.27 -13.19 9.25
N GLY A 50 15.65 -13.05 10.41
CA GLY A 50 15.99 -12.05 11.40
C GLY A 50 15.11 -12.25 12.61
N ASN A 51 15.69 -12.72 13.70
CA ASN A 51 14.99 -13.02 14.94
C ASN A 51 14.31 -11.75 15.49
N PHE A 52 13.01 -11.57 15.25
CA PHE A 52 12.17 -10.61 15.95
C PHE A 52 11.90 -11.12 17.36
N THR A 53 12.94 -11.19 18.19
CA THR A 53 12.84 -11.58 19.60
C THR A 53 12.28 -10.47 20.50
N GLY A 54 12.01 -9.29 19.95
CA GLY A 54 11.22 -8.26 20.61
C GLY A 54 9.73 -8.51 20.40
N LYS A 55 8.97 -8.74 21.48
CA LYS A 55 7.51 -8.86 21.43
C LYS A 55 6.92 -7.70 20.58
N PRO A 56 6.16 -7.96 19.51
CA PRO A 56 5.56 -6.90 18.72
C PRO A 56 4.56 -6.15 19.61
N LYS A 57 4.86 -4.90 19.98
CA LYS A 57 3.88 -4.02 20.63
C LYS A 57 2.73 -3.82 19.64
N GLY A 58 1.54 -4.29 20.02
CA GLY A 58 0.40 -4.50 19.14
C GLY A 58 0.11 -3.29 18.26
N PHE A 59 0.33 -3.44 16.95
CA PHE A 59 -0.09 -2.49 15.92
C PHE A 59 -1.59 -2.60 15.61
N PHE A 60 -2.34 -3.40 16.37
CA PHE A 60 -3.75 -3.64 16.16
C PHE A 60 -4.58 -2.78 17.12
N CYS A 61 -4.83 -1.53 16.74
CA CYS A 61 -5.92 -0.78 17.35
C CYS A 61 -7.22 -1.41 16.85
N LYS A 62 -7.83 -2.28 17.67
CA LYS A 62 -9.20 -2.76 17.43
C LYS A 62 -10.12 -1.55 17.40
N LYS A 63 -11.00 -1.50 16.42
CA LYS A 63 -12.13 -0.57 16.41
C LYS A 63 -13.25 -1.15 17.25
#